data_AF-A0AB34YAS5-F1
#
_entry.id   AF-A0AB34YAS5-F1
#
_cell.length_a   1.000
_cell.length_b   1.000
_cell.length_c   1.000
_cell.angle_alpha   90.00
_cell.angle_beta   90.00
_cell.angle_gamma   90.00
#
_symmetry.space_group_name_H-M   'P 1'
#
loop_
_entity.id
_entity.type
_entity.pdbx_description
1 polymer ?
#
loop_
_entity_poly.entity_id
_entity_poly.type
_entity_poly.pdbx_seq_one_letter_code
_entity_poly.pdbx_strand_id
1 'polypeptide(L)'
;MSQPAPIAAPMHNPASTVGVTVHQRRALNRLMVNLAVGFGVFLLGFVLGEPAPYEVYMAGLIAVALLFGLRLSRTNLVLLAIFAVFNFGGVISTLQMPDLKNAPLYIAVSLFLALTSVFFAAMIEMDYRRLQTIFKAYLFVGLIAAFLGIAGYLNLFPGADLFTRYGRAKGAFQDPNVFGPFLILPLSWTVYRILTGRARDMLVYVPAAAFLTLGVLFSFSRAAWAMVPLACLVILLTLFLQTNNNRFRLRLILIALLAVAVVVVGLLILIEIPGIGDFFLQRAQLEQSYDADRMGRFARHWYGMVLSTQHPLGIGPLEFGPMFGEDTHNNWLKAALDYGWIGFTAFVTLTFMTLGIGFRLLFRNRPWQPFLLCAYATYLGHVLIGNVIDTDHWRHFYLLFGIIWGCAGLEYKYRRQTGLPRASASIARPQARA
;
A
#
# COMPACT_ATOMS: atom_id res chain seq x y z
N MET A 1 -60.99 19.85 -52.60
CA MET A 1 -60.20 18.63 -52.30
C MET A 1 -58.73 19.01 -52.29
N SER A 2 -58.17 19.24 -51.10
CA SER A 2 -56.76 19.57 -50.87
C SER A 2 -55.99 18.28 -50.56
N GLN A 3 -54.98 17.96 -51.36
CA GLN A 3 -54.03 16.88 -51.05
C GLN A 3 -53.04 17.37 -49.97
N PRO A 4 -52.67 16.53 -48.98
CA PRO A 4 -51.67 16.90 -47.99
C PRO A 4 -50.25 16.69 -48.54
N ALA A 5 -49.35 17.62 -48.18
CA ALA A 5 -47.92 17.57 -48.52
C ALA A 5 -47.20 16.41 -47.80
N PRO A 6 -46.14 15.83 -48.40
CA PRO A 6 -45.39 14.74 -47.78
C PRO A 6 -44.57 15.24 -46.59
N ILE A 7 -44.67 14.54 -45.46
CA ILE A 7 -43.86 14.76 -44.26
C ILE A 7 -42.43 14.32 -44.57
N ALA A 8 -41.48 15.26 -44.55
CA ALA A 8 -40.07 14.97 -44.68
C ALA A 8 -39.60 14.09 -43.50
N ALA A 9 -39.08 12.90 -43.80
CA ALA A 9 -38.47 12.03 -42.81
C ALA A 9 -37.22 12.71 -42.21
N PRO A 10 -36.99 12.60 -40.88
CA PRO A 10 -35.83 13.21 -40.25
C PRO A 10 -34.56 12.57 -40.80
N MET A 11 -33.69 13.38 -41.43
CA MET A 11 -32.36 12.95 -41.87
C MET A 11 -31.58 12.42 -40.67
N HIS A 12 -31.33 11.11 -40.67
CA HIS A 12 -30.52 10.43 -39.67
C HIS A 12 -29.08 10.93 -39.80
N ASN A 13 -28.65 11.82 -38.90
CA ASN A 13 -27.34 12.46 -38.98
C ASN A 13 -26.23 11.45 -38.57
N PRO A 14 -25.42 10.92 -39.50
CA PRO A 14 -24.43 9.88 -39.20
C PRO A 14 -23.31 10.37 -38.27
N ALA A 15 -23.12 11.69 -38.14
CA ALA A 15 -22.14 12.26 -37.20
C ALA A 15 -22.53 12.04 -35.72
N SER A 16 -23.83 11.97 -35.40
CA SER A 16 -24.28 11.75 -34.02
C SER A 16 -24.11 10.29 -33.60
N THR A 17 -24.33 9.34 -34.50
CA THR A 17 -24.13 7.89 -34.24
C THR A 17 -22.64 7.52 -34.13
N VAL A 18 -21.76 8.14 -34.93
CA VAL A 18 -20.30 7.97 -34.82
C VAL A 18 -19.76 8.54 -33.49
N GLY A 19 -20.26 9.69 -33.03
CA GLY A 19 -19.90 10.25 -31.72
C GLY A 19 -20.29 9.34 -30.55
N VAL A 20 -21.51 8.80 -30.57
CA VAL A 20 -22.02 7.89 -29.53
C VAL A 20 -21.18 6.61 -29.43
N THR A 21 -20.80 6.01 -30.57
CA THR A 21 -19.99 4.77 -30.59
C THR A 21 -18.57 4.98 -30.07
N VAL A 22 -17.94 6.14 -30.33
CA VAL A 22 -16.60 6.47 -29.79
C VAL A 22 -16.65 6.68 -28.27
N HIS A 23 -17.66 7.37 -27.76
CA HIS A 23 -17.84 7.55 -26.30
C HIS A 23 -18.10 6.23 -25.58
N GLN A 24 -18.93 5.36 -26.16
CA GLN A 24 -19.21 4.02 -25.63
C GLN A 24 -17.94 3.15 -25.59
N ARG A 25 -17.14 3.12 -26.68
CA ARG A 25 -15.86 2.39 -26.71
C ARG A 25 -14.87 2.88 -25.66
N ARG A 26 -14.76 4.21 -25.47
CA ARG A 26 -13.90 4.79 -24.42
C ARG A 26 -14.37 4.44 -23.01
N ALA A 27 -15.69 4.42 -22.77
CA ALA A 27 -16.26 4.03 -21.49
C ALA A 27 -16.02 2.54 -21.19
N LEU A 28 -16.22 1.68 -22.19
CA LEU A 28 -15.94 0.24 -22.10
C LEU A 28 -14.46 -0.03 -21.80
N ASN A 29 -13.54 0.58 -22.56
CA ASN A 29 -12.11 0.42 -22.33
C ASN A 29 -11.71 0.86 -20.91
N ARG A 30 -12.27 1.97 -20.43
CA ARG A 30 -12.02 2.45 -19.07
C ARG A 30 -12.55 1.49 -18.01
N LEU A 31 -13.72 0.90 -18.23
CA LEU A 31 -14.29 -0.13 -17.36
C LEU A 31 -13.40 -1.37 -17.32
N MET A 32 -13.00 -1.89 -18.49
CA MET A 32 -12.12 -3.07 -18.58
C MET A 32 -10.80 -2.85 -17.85
N VAL A 33 -10.16 -1.69 -18.04
CA VAL A 33 -8.91 -1.38 -17.34
C VAL A 33 -9.12 -1.25 -15.83
N ASN A 34 -10.21 -0.62 -15.40
CA ASN A 34 -10.53 -0.54 -13.97
C ASN A 34 -10.78 -1.94 -13.37
N LEU A 35 -11.52 -2.80 -14.07
CA LEU A 35 -11.74 -4.18 -13.63
C LEU A 35 -10.44 -4.96 -13.55
N ALA A 36 -9.55 -4.83 -14.54
CA ALA A 36 -8.26 -5.50 -14.52
C ALA A 36 -7.36 -5.03 -13.36
N VAL A 37 -7.24 -3.71 -13.16
CA VAL A 37 -6.51 -3.14 -12.02
C VAL A 37 -7.14 -3.55 -10.68
N GLY A 38 -8.46 -3.50 -10.59
CA GLY A 38 -9.21 -3.88 -9.40
C GLY A 38 -9.04 -5.36 -9.07
N PHE A 39 -9.06 -6.24 -10.07
CA PHE A 39 -8.83 -7.66 -9.91
C PHE A 39 -7.38 -7.95 -9.47
N GLY A 40 -6.40 -7.25 -10.03
CA GLY A 40 -5.01 -7.32 -9.53
C GLY A 40 -4.90 -6.96 -8.05
N VAL A 41 -5.55 -5.88 -7.61
CA VAL A 41 -5.58 -5.50 -6.19
C VAL A 41 -6.33 -6.53 -5.34
N PHE A 42 -7.43 -7.11 -5.85
CA PHE A 42 -8.16 -8.17 -5.17
C PHE A 42 -7.29 -9.42 -4.93
N LEU A 43 -6.40 -9.76 -5.86
CA LEU A 43 -5.52 -10.92 -5.70
C LEU A 43 -4.43 -10.74 -4.62
N LEU A 44 -4.21 -9.52 -4.11
CA LEU A 44 -3.24 -9.27 -3.03
C LEU A 44 -3.55 -10.05 -1.74
N GLY A 45 -4.81 -10.41 -1.52
CA GLY A 45 -5.25 -11.09 -0.30
C GLY A 45 -5.07 -12.59 -0.29
N PHE A 46 -4.51 -13.19 -1.35
CA PHE A 46 -4.39 -14.64 -1.51
C PHE A 46 -2.93 -15.03 -1.71
N VAL A 47 -2.25 -15.33 -0.61
CA VAL A 47 -0.84 -15.70 -0.53
C VAL A 47 -0.70 -16.94 0.36
N LEU A 48 -1.31 -18.06 -0.04
CA LEU A 48 -1.15 -19.34 0.66
C LEU A 48 0.05 -20.15 0.15
N GLY A 49 0.49 -19.91 -1.08
CA GLY A 49 1.63 -20.54 -1.72
C GLY A 49 2.26 -19.60 -2.75
N GLU A 50 3.54 -19.82 -3.06
CA GLU A 50 4.28 -19.01 -4.03
C GLU A 50 4.62 -19.83 -5.29
N PRO A 51 4.54 -19.25 -6.51
CA PRO A 51 4.06 -17.90 -6.80
C PRO A 51 2.56 -17.77 -6.53
N ALA A 52 2.13 -16.67 -5.93
CA ALA A 52 0.72 -16.46 -5.63
C ALA A 52 -0.04 -16.06 -6.91
N PRO A 53 -1.38 -16.19 -6.93
CA PRO A 53 -2.19 -15.76 -8.07
C PRO A 53 -1.93 -14.31 -8.50
N TYR A 54 -1.54 -13.46 -7.56
CA TYR A 54 -1.12 -12.09 -7.78
C TYR A 54 0.06 -11.97 -8.74
N GLU A 55 1.14 -12.73 -8.54
CA GLU A 55 2.35 -12.67 -9.36
C GLU A 55 2.04 -12.94 -10.83
N VAL A 56 1.36 -14.06 -11.09
CA VAL A 56 1.05 -14.53 -12.44
C VAL A 56 0.15 -13.53 -13.16
N TYR A 57 -0.92 -13.09 -12.48
CA TYR A 57 -1.87 -12.15 -13.07
C TYR A 57 -1.23 -10.79 -13.36
N MET A 58 -0.49 -10.23 -12.40
CA MET A 58 0.11 -8.90 -12.55
C MET A 58 1.24 -8.91 -13.57
N ALA A 59 2.03 -9.97 -13.67
CA ALA A 59 3.05 -10.10 -14.72
C ALA A 59 2.41 -9.99 -16.11
N GLY A 60 1.32 -10.73 -16.34
CA GLY A 60 0.54 -10.65 -17.58
C GLY A 60 -0.08 -9.26 -17.80
N LEU A 61 -0.69 -8.68 -16.77
CA LEU A 61 -1.31 -7.35 -16.86
C LEU A 61 -0.30 -6.25 -17.17
N ILE A 62 0.89 -6.28 -16.56
CA ILE A 62 1.97 -5.34 -16.81
C ILE A 62 2.46 -5.49 -18.25
N ALA A 63 2.69 -6.71 -18.72
CA ALA A 63 3.11 -6.98 -20.09
C ALA A 63 2.08 -6.45 -21.11
N VAL A 64 0.80 -6.77 -20.92
CA VAL A 64 -0.29 -6.25 -21.76
C VAL A 64 -0.34 -4.72 -21.70
N ALA A 65 -0.26 -4.11 -20.53
CA ALA A 65 -0.32 -2.66 -20.42
C ALA A 65 0.84 -1.97 -21.16
N LEU A 66 2.06 -2.51 -21.07
CA LEU A 66 3.22 -1.99 -21.80
C LEU A 66 3.03 -2.13 -23.33
N LEU A 67 2.58 -3.29 -23.81
CA LEU A 67 2.32 -3.54 -25.23
C LEU A 67 1.22 -2.63 -25.80
N PHE A 68 0.19 -2.34 -25.00
CA PHE A 68 -0.95 -1.51 -25.41
C PHE A 68 -0.82 -0.03 -24.99
N GLY A 69 0.40 0.43 -24.72
CA GLY A 69 0.73 1.86 -24.69
C GLY A 69 0.77 2.53 -23.31
N LEU A 70 1.03 1.79 -22.23
CA LEU A 70 1.38 2.37 -20.93
C LEU A 70 2.65 3.21 -21.08
N ARG A 71 2.53 4.52 -20.89
CA ARG A 71 3.66 5.46 -20.96
C ARG A 71 4.14 5.80 -19.56
N LEU A 72 5.45 5.69 -19.33
CA LEU A 72 6.08 6.09 -18.09
C LEU A 72 6.42 7.58 -18.13
N SER A 73 5.94 8.34 -17.14
CA SER A 73 6.33 9.73 -16.95
C SER A 73 7.73 9.81 -16.33
N ARG A 74 8.30 11.02 -16.27
CA ARG A 74 9.56 11.27 -15.55
C ARG A 74 9.48 10.83 -14.09
N THR A 75 8.34 11.04 -13.43
CA THR A 75 8.12 10.62 -12.04
C THR A 75 8.20 9.10 -11.91
N ASN A 76 7.57 8.37 -12.83
CA ASN A 76 7.59 6.90 -12.83
C ASN A 76 8.98 6.35 -13.16
N LEU A 77 9.74 7.03 -14.04
CA LEU A 77 11.10 6.66 -14.37
C LEU A 77 12.07 6.87 -13.20
N VAL A 78 11.88 7.90 -12.37
CA VAL A 78 12.68 8.06 -11.15
C VAL A 78 12.42 6.92 -10.18
N LEU A 79 11.16 6.55 -9.96
CA LEU A 79 10.81 5.38 -9.14
C LEU A 79 11.45 4.10 -9.68
N LEU A 80 11.32 3.85 -10.99
CA LEU A 80 11.92 2.70 -11.66
C LEU A 80 13.44 2.69 -11.52
N ALA A 81 14.11 3.83 -11.69
CA ALA A 81 15.56 3.93 -11.59
C ALA A 81 16.05 3.59 -10.18
N ILE A 82 15.39 4.09 -9.13
CA ILE A 82 15.78 3.77 -7.74
C ILE A 82 15.59 2.28 -7.48
N PHE A 83 14.47 1.68 -7.91
CA PHE A 83 14.27 0.23 -7.78
C PHE A 83 15.25 -0.61 -8.61
N ALA A 84 15.65 -0.12 -9.78
CA ALA A 84 16.65 -0.78 -10.61
C ALA A 84 18.02 -0.78 -9.91
N VAL A 85 18.42 0.33 -9.29
CA VAL A 85 19.64 0.38 -8.46
C VAL A 85 19.53 -0.55 -7.25
N PHE A 86 18.36 -0.60 -6.61
CA PHE A 86 18.11 -1.52 -5.49
C PHE A 86 18.33 -2.98 -5.90
N ASN A 87 17.69 -3.42 -6.97
CA ASN A 87 17.81 -4.79 -7.48
C ASN A 87 19.19 -5.08 -8.07
N PHE A 88 19.85 -4.08 -8.66
CA PHE A 88 21.23 -4.19 -9.13
C PHE A 88 22.18 -4.51 -7.96
N GLY A 89 22.01 -3.85 -6.82
CA GLY A 89 22.73 -4.23 -5.59
C GLY A 89 22.51 -5.69 -5.20
N GLY A 90 21.27 -6.18 -5.31
CA GLY A 90 20.93 -7.59 -5.14
C GLY A 90 21.68 -8.54 -6.07
N VAL A 91 21.73 -8.22 -7.37
CA VAL A 91 22.50 -9.01 -8.36
C VAL A 91 24.00 -9.02 -8.04
N ILE A 92 24.56 -7.89 -7.60
CA ILE A 92 25.97 -7.84 -7.16
C ILE A 92 26.19 -8.68 -5.89
N SER A 93 25.25 -8.65 -4.96
CA SER A 93 25.28 -9.44 -3.72
C SER A 93 25.24 -10.94 -4.00
N THR A 94 24.50 -11.41 -5.03
CA THR A 94 24.53 -12.84 -5.40
C THR A 94 25.89 -13.31 -5.92
N LEU A 95 26.74 -12.39 -6.42
CA LEU A 95 28.11 -12.74 -6.82
C LEU A 95 29.04 -13.02 -5.63
N GLN A 96 28.61 -12.68 -4.40
CA GLN A 96 29.34 -12.98 -3.16
C GLN A 96 28.99 -14.36 -2.60
N MET A 97 28.00 -15.03 -3.17
CA MET A 97 27.50 -16.31 -2.66
C MET A 97 28.30 -17.49 -3.21
N PRO A 98 28.64 -18.49 -2.39
CA PRO A 98 29.27 -19.72 -2.86
C PRO A 98 28.29 -20.63 -3.62
N ASP A 99 27.00 -20.59 -3.27
CA ASP A 99 25.91 -21.29 -3.93
C ASP A 99 24.71 -20.34 -4.04
N LEU A 100 24.16 -20.20 -5.25
CA LEU A 100 23.06 -19.29 -5.53
C LEU A 100 21.72 -19.74 -4.94
N LYS A 101 21.53 -21.04 -4.67
CA LYS A 101 20.27 -21.58 -4.08
C LYS A 101 19.02 -20.94 -4.72
N ASN A 102 18.17 -20.30 -3.92
CA ASN A 102 16.95 -19.59 -4.36
C ASN A 102 17.16 -18.07 -4.57
N ALA A 103 18.40 -17.56 -4.51
CA ALA A 103 18.71 -16.15 -4.68
C ALA A 103 18.20 -15.55 -6.01
N PRO A 104 18.32 -16.24 -7.17
CA PRO A 104 17.80 -15.70 -8.43
C PRO A 104 16.28 -15.47 -8.39
N LEU A 105 15.53 -16.40 -7.79
CA LEU A 105 14.08 -16.26 -7.62
C LEU A 105 13.76 -15.11 -6.66
N TYR A 106 14.50 -15.00 -5.55
CA TYR A 106 14.31 -13.91 -4.57
C TYR A 106 14.47 -12.52 -5.20
N ILE A 107 15.52 -12.33 -6.03
CA ILE A 107 15.74 -11.09 -6.79
C ILE A 107 14.69 -10.90 -7.88
N ALA A 108 14.28 -11.97 -8.58
CA ALA A 108 13.22 -11.89 -9.59
C ALA A 108 11.89 -11.43 -8.98
N VAL A 109 11.53 -11.90 -7.78
CA VAL A 109 10.34 -11.44 -7.05
C VAL A 109 10.51 -9.97 -6.64
N SER A 110 11.67 -9.55 -6.14
CA SER A 110 11.95 -8.15 -5.79
C SER A 110 11.80 -7.21 -7.00
N LEU A 111 12.32 -7.62 -8.16
CA LEU A 111 12.16 -6.89 -9.42
C LEU A 111 10.69 -6.85 -9.87
N PHE A 112 9.97 -7.97 -9.78
CA PHE A 112 8.54 -8.04 -10.10
C PHE A 112 7.73 -7.07 -9.23
N LEU A 113 8.00 -7.02 -7.93
CA LEU A 113 7.33 -6.11 -7.00
C LEU A 113 7.65 -4.64 -7.29
N ALA A 114 8.90 -4.33 -7.66
CA ALA A 114 9.30 -3.01 -8.14
C ALA A 114 8.52 -2.59 -9.41
N LEU A 115 8.45 -3.47 -10.41
CA LEU A 115 7.70 -3.22 -11.65
C LEU A 115 6.21 -3.02 -11.37
N THR A 116 5.66 -3.79 -10.44
CA THR A 116 4.29 -3.66 -9.96
C THR A 116 4.03 -2.28 -9.34
N SER A 117 4.96 -1.77 -8.52
CA SER A 117 4.88 -0.43 -7.95
C SER A 117 4.85 0.66 -9.03
N VAL A 118 5.76 0.57 -10.01
CA VAL A 118 5.85 1.50 -11.15
C VAL A 118 4.58 1.42 -12.02
N PHE A 119 4.04 0.22 -12.23
CA PHE A 119 2.77 0.01 -12.92
C PHE A 119 1.64 0.75 -12.21
N PHE A 120 1.45 0.56 -10.90
CA PHE A 120 0.39 1.27 -10.18
C PHE A 120 0.59 2.79 -10.23
N ALA A 121 1.82 3.29 -10.08
CA ALA A 121 2.11 4.72 -10.19
C ALA A 121 1.69 5.28 -11.55
N ALA A 122 2.11 4.64 -12.65
CA ALA A 122 1.77 5.04 -14.01
C ALA A 122 0.26 4.92 -14.27
N MET A 123 -0.37 3.85 -13.78
CA MET A 123 -1.80 3.64 -13.92
C MET A 123 -2.60 4.73 -13.19
N ILE A 124 -2.20 5.11 -11.98
CA ILE A 124 -2.86 6.17 -11.20
C ILE A 124 -2.66 7.54 -11.86
N GLU A 125 -1.47 7.83 -12.37
CA GLU A 125 -1.15 9.09 -13.05
C GLU A 125 -2.00 9.33 -14.31
N MET A 126 -2.39 8.26 -15.01
CA MET A 126 -3.27 8.37 -16.19
C MET A 126 -4.68 8.86 -15.84
N ASP A 127 -5.30 8.32 -14.78
CA ASP A 127 -6.63 8.73 -14.29
C ASP A 127 -6.71 8.54 -12.78
N TYR A 128 -6.73 9.64 -12.02
CA TYR A 128 -6.79 9.62 -10.56
C TYR A 128 -7.96 8.82 -10.00
N ARG A 129 -9.05 8.66 -10.78
CA ARG A 129 -10.24 7.91 -10.36
C ARG A 129 -9.94 6.42 -10.16
N ARG A 130 -8.83 5.90 -10.69
CA ARG A 130 -8.36 4.53 -10.43
C ARG A 130 -8.05 4.28 -8.96
N LEU A 131 -7.71 5.32 -8.19
CA LEU A 131 -7.59 5.22 -6.74
C LEU A 131 -8.89 4.74 -6.08
N GLN A 132 -10.06 5.16 -6.60
CA GLN A 132 -11.34 4.66 -6.09
C GLN A 132 -11.49 3.17 -6.33
N THR A 133 -11.08 2.68 -7.49
CA THR A 133 -11.12 1.25 -7.82
C THR A 133 -10.16 0.45 -6.95
N ILE A 134 -8.92 0.93 -6.81
CA ILE A 134 -7.90 0.31 -5.95
C ILE A 134 -8.41 0.21 -4.52
N PHE A 135 -8.90 1.31 -3.94
CA PHE A 135 -9.36 1.31 -2.54
C PHE A 135 -10.63 0.48 -2.32
N LYS A 136 -11.56 0.45 -3.29
CA LYS A 136 -12.74 -0.43 -3.21
C LYS A 136 -12.35 -1.91 -3.28
N ALA A 137 -11.48 -2.28 -4.22
CA ALA A 137 -10.99 -3.63 -4.36
C ALA A 137 -10.20 -4.06 -3.11
N TYR A 138 -9.33 -3.19 -2.60
CA TYR A 138 -8.56 -3.44 -1.38
C TYR A 138 -9.49 -3.60 -0.17
N LEU A 139 -10.46 -2.69 0.04
CA LEU A 139 -11.45 -2.84 1.11
C LEU A 139 -12.20 -4.17 1.02
N PHE A 140 -12.63 -4.55 -0.18
CA PHE A 140 -13.35 -5.80 -0.39
C PHE A 140 -12.51 -7.03 -0.06
N VAL A 141 -11.29 -7.13 -0.59
CA VAL A 141 -10.39 -8.25 -0.24
C VAL A 141 -9.95 -8.22 1.22
N GLY A 142 -9.78 -7.03 1.81
CA GLY A 142 -9.47 -6.87 3.23
C GLY A 142 -10.57 -7.45 4.13
N LEU A 143 -11.84 -7.20 3.78
CA LEU A 143 -12.98 -7.80 4.47
C LEU A 143 -13.02 -9.33 4.31
N ILE A 144 -12.75 -9.85 3.11
CA ILE A 144 -12.68 -11.30 2.88
C ILE A 144 -11.52 -11.93 3.67
N ALA A 145 -10.34 -11.32 3.64
CA ALA A 145 -9.18 -11.81 4.39
C ALA A 145 -9.44 -11.79 5.90
N ALA A 146 -10.04 -10.72 6.41
CA ALA A 146 -10.46 -10.63 7.81
C ALA A 146 -11.48 -11.73 8.15
N PHE A 147 -12.47 -11.96 7.29
CA PHE A 147 -13.44 -13.04 7.47
C PHE A 147 -12.78 -14.41 7.53
N LEU A 148 -11.91 -14.74 6.57
CA LEU A 148 -11.19 -16.02 6.55
C LEU A 148 -10.32 -16.19 7.80
N GLY A 149 -9.64 -15.12 8.24
CA GLY A 149 -8.82 -15.16 9.45
C GLY A 149 -9.64 -15.36 10.73
N ILE A 150 -10.75 -14.62 10.89
CA ILE A 150 -11.64 -14.73 12.05
C ILE A 150 -12.33 -16.10 12.07
N ALA A 151 -12.89 -16.53 10.94
CA ALA A 151 -13.57 -17.82 10.84
C ALA A 151 -12.60 -18.99 11.02
N GLY A 152 -11.36 -18.84 10.55
CA GLY A 152 -10.26 -19.76 10.83
C GLY A 152 -9.94 -19.85 12.32
N TYR A 153 -9.74 -18.71 12.97
CA TYR A 153 -9.41 -18.64 14.40
C TYR A 153 -10.51 -19.22 15.29
N LEU A 154 -11.78 -19.00 14.93
CA LEU A 154 -12.94 -19.54 15.65
C LEU A 154 -13.28 -20.99 15.26
N ASN A 155 -12.49 -21.62 14.38
CA ASN A 155 -12.67 -22.97 13.89
C ASN A 155 -14.10 -23.27 13.37
N LEU A 156 -14.66 -22.35 12.57
CA LEU A 156 -16.08 -22.38 12.18
C LEU A 156 -16.44 -23.42 11.11
N PHE A 157 -15.46 -24.04 10.46
CA PHE A 157 -15.69 -25.02 9.38
C PHE A 157 -14.51 -26.00 9.23
N PRO A 158 -14.73 -27.20 8.63
CA PRO A 158 -13.66 -28.16 8.39
C PRO A 158 -12.53 -27.57 7.52
N GLY A 159 -11.28 -27.66 7.98
CA GLY A 159 -10.12 -27.07 7.30
C GLY A 159 -9.83 -25.61 7.68
N ALA A 160 -10.50 -25.06 8.68
CA ALA A 160 -10.28 -23.72 9.22
C ALA A 160 -8.81 -23.46 9.65
N ASP A 161 -8.08 -24.49 10.06
CA ASP A 161 -6.65 -24.41 10.43
C ASP A 161 -5.75 -23.88 9.31
N LEU A 162 -6.19 -23.98 8.04
CA LEU A 162 -5.47 -23.39 6.91
C LEU A 162 -5.33 -21.86 7.04
N PHE A 163 -6.26 -21.21 7.74
CA PHE A 163 -6.32 -19.76 7.92
C PHE A 163 -5.76 -19.29 9.26
N THR A 164 -5.13 -20.18 10.01
CA THR A 164 -4.44 -19.88 11.26
C THR A 164 -2.98 -20.36 11.22
N ARG A 165 -2.13 -19.79 12.06
CA ARG A 165 -0.77 -20.29 12.31
C ARG A 165 -0.31 -19.83 13.69
N TYR A 166 0.28 -20.75 14.46
CA TYR A 166 0.68 -20.51 15.84
C TYR A 166 -0.46 -20.00 16.74
N GLY A 167 -1.68 -20.51 16.52
CA GLY A 167 -2.88 -20.06 17.26
C GLY A 167 -3.34 -18.65 16.91
N ARG A 168 -2.90 -18.09 15.78
CA ARG A 168 -3.22 -16.70 15.35
C ARG A 168 -3.92 -16.70 14.00
N ALA A 169 -4.86 -15.78 13.80
CA ALA A 169 -5.46 -15.57 12.49
C ALA A 169 -4.39 -15.11 11.48
N LYS A 170 -4.32 -15.78 10.33
CA LYS A 170 -3.51 -15.34 9.17
C LYS A 170 -4.34 -15.13 7.91
N GLY A 171 -5.62 -15.48 7.90
CA GLY A 171 -6.43 -15.43 6.69
C GLY A 171 -5.76 -16.21 5.55
N ALA A 172 -5.95 -15.78 4.31
CA ALA A 172 -5.31 -16.41 3.15
C ALA A 172 -3.85 -15.96 2.94
N PHE A 173 -3.09 -15.73 4.03
CA PHE A 173 -1.65 -15.43 4.00
C PHE A 173 -0.83 -16.55 4.63
N GLN A 174 0.49 -16.52 4.45
CA GLN A 174 1.43 -17.48 5.06
C GLN A 174 1.75 -17.17 6.52
N ASP A 175 1.65 -15.90 6.92
CA ASP A 175 2.05 -15.44 8.25
C ASP A 175 1.10 -14.35 8.82
N PRO A 176 0.67 -14.47 10.09
CA PRO A 176 -0.15 -13.46 10.77
C PRO A 176 0.46 -12.04 10.79
N ASN A 177 1.79 -11.93 10.80
CA ASN A 177 2.52 -10.67 10.78
C ASN A 177 2.47 -9.98 9.42
N VAL A 178 2.11 -10.69 8.34
CA VAL A 178 1.81 -10.09 7.02
C VAL A 178 0.32 -9.74 6.93
N PHE A 179 -0.53 -10.64 7.41
CA PHE A 179 -1.99 -10.48 7.42
C PHE A 179 -2.46 -9.25 8.22
N GLY A 180 -1.96 -9.05 9.43
CA GLY A 180 -2.34 -7.90 10.26
C GLY A 180 -2.06 -6.55 9.58
N PRO A 181 -0.81 -6.27 9.18
CA PRO A 181 -0.44 -5.04 8.45
C PRO A 181 -1.15 -4.85 7.12
N PHE A 182 -1.48 -5.94 6.40
CA PHE A 182 -2.27 -5.88 5.17
C PHE A 182 -3.64 -5.21 5.38
N LEU A 183 -4.28 -5.41 6.53
CA LEU A 183 -5.58 -4.83 6.88
C LEU A 183 -5.52 -3.34 7.24
N ILE A 184 -4.33 -2.75 7.41
CA ILE A 184 -4.19 -1.37 7.87
C ILE A 184 -4.65 -0.35 6.82
N LEU A 185 -4.39 -0.57 5.52
CA LEU A 185 -4.88 0.33 4.48
C LEU A 185 -6.41 0.34 4.36
N PRO A 186 -7.12 -0.82 4.27
CA PRO A 186 -8.57 -0.80 4.21
C PRO A 186 -9.17 -0.24 5.51
N LEU A 187 -8.60 -0.53 6.69
CA LEU A 187 -9.04 0.06 7.95
C LEU A 187 -8.86 1.59 7.95
N SER A 188 -7.69 2.09 7.54
CA SER A 188 -7.40 3.52 7.40
C SER A 188 -8.42 4.21 6.49
N TRP A 189 -8.82 3.56 5.40
CA TRP A 189 -9.86 4.08 4.51
C TRP A 189 -11.24 4.12 5.18
N THR A 190 -11.64 3.09 5.92
CA THR A 190 -12.90 3.11 6.67
C THR A 190 -12.92 4.22 7.72
N VAL A 191 -11.81 4.41 8.45
CA VAL A 191 -11.65 5.49 9.44
C VAL A 191 -11.78 6.86 8.78
N TYR A 192 -11.06 7.10 7.67
CA TYR A 192 -11.19 8.33 6.90
C TYR A 192 -12.66 8.61 6.50
N ARG A 193 -13.39 7.58 6.05
CA ARG A 193 -14.80 7.71 5.63
C ARG A 193 -15.76 7.96 6.79
N ILE A 194 -15.50 7.40 7.98
CA ILE A 194 -16.27 7.69 9.20
C ILE A 194 -16.09 9.16 9.62
N LEU A 195 -14.84 9.66 9.58
CA LEU A 195 -14.50 11.01 10.00
C LEU A 195 -15.05 12.09 9.04
N THR A 196 -14.98 11.84 7.73
CA THR A 196 -15.31 12.86 6.70
C THR A 196 -16.67 12.66 6.03
N GLY A 197 -17.26 11.47 6.13
CA GLY A 197 -18.50 11.08 5.46
C GLY A 197 -19.78 11.61 6.11
N ARG A 198 -20.90 11.27 5.47
CA ARG A 198 -22.27 11.55 5.96
C ARG A 198 -22.72 10.48 6.96
N ALA A 199 -23.81 10.72 7.69
CA ALA A 199 -24.39 9.73 8.61
C ALA A 199 -24.68 8.37 7.94
N ARG A 200 -25.17 8.37 6.69
CA ARG A 200 -25.38 7.14 5.91
C ARG A 200 -24.10 6.35 5.60
N ASP A 201 -22.96 7.04 5.47
CA ASP A 201 -21.67 6.37 5.26
C ASP A 201 -21.30 5.58 6.52
N MET A 202 -21.68 6.06 7.72
CA MET A 202 -21.37 5.39 8.98
C MET A 202 -22.01 4.00 9.07
N LEU A 203 -23.20 3.80 8.52
CA LEU A 203 -23.87 2.49 8.48
C LEU A 203 -23.06 1.41 7.73
N VAL A 204 -22.21 1.82 6.80
CA VAL A 204 -21.36 0.91 6.01
C VAL A 204 -19.96 0.81 6.60
N TYR A 205 -19.34 1.95 6.91
CA TYR A 205 -17.94 1.97 7.30
C TYR A 205 -17.70 1.66 8.78
N VAL A 206 -18.65 1.91 9.68
CA VAL A 206 -18.49 1.51 11.10
C VAL A 206 -18.46 0.00 11.27
N PRO A 207 -19.42 -0.78 10.72
CA PRO A 207 -19.34 -2.24 10.78
C PRO A 207 -18.09 -2.80 10.09
N ALA A 208 -17.71 -2.25 8.92
CA ALA A 208 -16.50 -2.65 8.23
C ALA A 208 -15.23 -2.36 9.05
N ALA A 209 -15.13 -1.19 9.69
CA ALA A 209 -14.01 -0.84 10.56
C ALA A 209 -13.92 -1.77 11.78
N ALA A 210 -15.06 -2.06 12.42
CA ALA A 210 -15.12 -3.00 13.54
C ALA A 210 -14.63 -4.40 13.12
N PHE A 211 -15.12 -4.89 11.98
CA PHE A 211 -14.75 -6.21 11.46
C PHE A 211 -13.26 -6.31 11.09
N LEU A 212 -12.71 -5.29 10.42
CA LEU A 212 -11.28 -5.22 10.11
C LEU A 212 -10.44 -5.11 11.39
N THR A 213 -10.90 -4.37 12.40
CA THR A 213 -10.23 -4.25 13.70
C THR A 213 -10.18 -5.60 14.42
N LEU A 214 -11.26 -6.39 14.37
CA LEU A 214 -11.26 -7.76 14.89
C LEU A 214 -10.26 -8.67 14.16
N GLY A 215 -10.18 -8.55 12.83
CA GLY A 215 -9.17 -9.27 12.05
C GLY A 215 -7.74 -8.91 12.45
N VAL A 216 -7.45 -7.61 12.65
CA VAL A 216 -6.16 -7.14 13.17
C VAL A 216 -5.91 -7.65 14.60
N LEU A 217 -6.92 -7.63 15.46
CA LEU A 217 -6.81 -8.10 16.84
C LEU A 217 -6.45 -9.59 16.90
N PHE A 218 -7.23 -10.45 16.24
CA PHE A 218 -6.99 -11.89 16.19
C PHE A 218 -5.76 -12.32 15.38
N SER A 219 -5.14 -11.40 14.63
CA SER A 219 -3.81 -11.64 14.08
C SER A 219 -2.73 -11.73 15.16
N PHE A 220 -2.97 -11.19 16.37
CA PHE A 220 -2.00 -11.07 17.47
C PHE A 220 -0.62 -10.53 17.04
N SER A 221 -0.61 -9.69 16.00
CA SER A 221 0.57 -8.99 15.50
C SER A 221 0.74 -7.68 16.26
N ARG A 222 1.71 -7.64 17.18
CA ARG A 222 2.10 -6.42 17.92
C ARG A 222 2.36 -5.24 16.99
N ALA A 223 3.02 -5.51 15.85
CA ALA A 223 3.29 -4.50 14.84
C ALA A 223 1.99 -3.95 14.22
N ALA A 224 1.06 -4.82 13.84
CA ALA A 224 -0.23 -4.38 13.31
C ALA A 224 -1.02 -3.58 14.35
N TRP A 225 -1.02 -4.02 15.63
CA TRP A 225 -1.66 -3.31 16.73
C TRP A 225 -1.09 -1.90 16.92
N ALA A 226 0.23 -1.71 16.77
CA ALA A 226 0.87 -0.40 16.84
C ALA A 226 0.57 0.47 15.60
N MET A 227 0.41 -0.14 14.42
CA MET A 227 0.09 0.59 13.18
C MET A 227 -1.31 1.19 13.17
N VAL A 228 -2.31 0.55 13.80
CA VAL A 228 -3.69 1.07 13.86
C VAL A 228 -3.77 2.47 14.50
N PRO A 229 -3.35 2.68 15.76
CA PRO A 229 -3.42 3.99 16.40
C PRO A 229 -2.53 5.01 15.70
N LEU A 230 -1.38 4.61 15.17
CA LEU A 230 -0.53 5.49 14.37
C LEU A 230 -1.24 5.98 13.10
N ALA A 231 -1.86 5.08 12.33
CA ALA A 231 -2.57 5.45 11.11
C ALA A 231 -3.77 6.35 11.42
N CYS A 232 -4.55 6.02 12.46
CA CYS A 232 -5.62 6.86 12.97
C CYS A 232 -5.13 8.25 13.38
N LEU A 233 -4.01 8.33 14.11
CA LEU A 233 -3.42 9.59 14.56
C LEU A 233 -3.00 10.45 13.38
N VAL A 234 -2.30 9.89 12.39
CA VAL A 234 -1.88 10.63 11.18
C VAL A 234 -3.09 11.17 10.42
N ILE A 235 -4.14 10.37 10.26
CA ILE A 235 -5.40 10.80 9.61
C ILE A 235 -6.07 11.93 10.40
N LEU A 236 -6.25 11.75 11.70
CA LEU A 236 -6.88 12.72 12.58
C LEU A 236 -6.12 14.05 12.59
N LEU A 237 -4.80 14.02 12.82
CA LEU A 237 -3.96 15.22 12.84
C LEU A 237 -4.00 15.94 11.50
N THR A 238 -3.88 15.22 10.39
CA THR A 238 -3.94 15.83 9.06
C THR A 238 -5.27 16.54 8.82
N LEU A 239 -6.39 15.86 9.10
CA LEU A 239 -7.73 16.44 8.93
C LEU A 239 -7.95 17.64 9.86
N PHE A 240 -7.47 17.56 11.09
CA PHE A 240 -7.58 18.63 12.09
C PHE A 240 -6.78 19.87 11.67
N LEU A 241 -5.56 19.69 11.17
CA LEU A 241 -4.70 20.77 10.70
C LEU A 241 -5.19 21.41 9.40
N GLN A 242 -5.86 20.65 8.52
CA GLN A 242 -6.37 21.16 7.24
C GLN A 242 -7.66 21.97 7.37
N THR A 243 -8.47 21.71 8.39
CA THR A 243 -9.80 22.32 8.52
C THR A 243 -9.77 23.56 9.40
N ASN A 244 -10.46 24.63 8.99
CA ASN A 244 -10.71 25.82 9.81
C ASN A 244 -12.10 25.80 10.47
N ASN A 245 -12.87 24.72 10.30
CA ASN A 245 -14.22 24.62 10.82
C ASN A 245 -14.22 24.00 12.23
N ASN A 246 -14.51 24.79 13.25
CA ASN A 246 -14.56 24.36 14.65
C ASN A 246 -15.56 23.23 14.91
N ARG A 247 -16.71 23.20 14.21
CA ARG A 247 -17.69 22.10 14.36
C ARG A 247 -17.12 20.79 13.83
N PHE A 248 -16.38 20.86 12.73
CA PHE A 248 -15.71 19.68 12.19
C PHE A 248 -14.54 19.24 13.09
N ARG A 249 -13.75 20.16 13.64
CA ARG A 249 -12.71 19.83 14.64
C ARG A 249 -13.30 19.16 15.88
N LEU A 250 -14.40 19.68 16.42
CA LEU A 250 -15.11 19.06 17.54
C LEU A 250 -15.60 17.65 17.19
N ARG A 251 -16.17 17.46 15.99
CA ARG A 251 -16.56 16.12 15.50
C ARG A 251 -15.38 15.15 15.48
N LEU A 252 -14.20 15.58 14.99
CA LEU A 252 -13.01 14.74 14.98
C LEU A 252 -12.60 14.32 16.40
N ILE A 253 -12.58 15.26 17.35
CA ILE A 253 -12.25 15.00 18.75
C ILE A 253 -13.24 14.02 19.38
N LEU A 254 -14.55 14.25 19.22
CA LEU A 254 -15.58 13.38 19.80
C LEU A 254 -15.52 11.96 19.24
N ILE A 255 -15.33 11.80 17.93
CA ILE A 255 -15.18 10.46 17.32
C ILE A 255 -13.89 9.79 17.81
N ALA A 256 -12.80 10.53 17.96
CA ALA A 256 -11.54 9.98 18.48
C ALA A 256 -11.69 9.51 19.94
N LEU A 257 -12.30 10.32 20.81
CA LEU A 257 -12.57 9.94 22.20
C LEU A 257 -13.48 8.71 22.30
N LEU A 258 -14.55 8.66 21.48
CA LEU A 258 -15.44 7.50 21.41
C LEU A 258 -14.68 6.26 20.94
N ALA A 259 -13.83 6.38 19.92
CA ALA A 259 -13.03 5.26 19.42
C ALA A 259 -12.09 4.72 20.49
N VAL A 260 -11.41 5.59 21.26
CA VAL A 260 -10.57 5.19 22.40
C VAL A 260 -11.40 4.47 23.46
N ALA A 261 -12.56 5.01 23.84
CA ALA A 261 -13.45 4.39 24.82
C ALA A 261 -13.89 2.98 24.37
N VAL A 262 -14.29 2.82 23.09
CA VAL A 262 -14.69 1.53 22.51
C VAL A 262 -13.54 0.53 22.52
N VAL A 263 -12.32 0.96 22.18
CA VAL A 263 -11.13 0.09 22.22
C VAL A 263 -10.84 -0.35 23.66
N VAL A 264 -10.86 0.57 24.62
CA VAL A 264 -10.62 0.25 26.04
C VAL A 264 -11.65 -0.76 26.54
N VAL A 265 -12.94 -0.52 26.32
CA VAL A 265 -14.01 -1.45 26.71
C VAL A 265 -13.85 -2.80 26.02
N GLY A 266 -13.53 -2.81 24.72
CA GLY A 266 -13.30 -4.04 23.96
C GLY A 266 -12.12 -4.86 24.48
N LEU A 267 -11.02 -4.21 24.88
CA LEU A 267 -9.87 -4.87 25.48
C LEU A 267 -10.17 -5.44 26.87
N LEU A 268 -10.94 -4.70 27.70
CA LEU A 268 -11.39 -5.21 28.99
C LEU A 268 -12.23 -6.48 28.81
N ILE A 269 -13.17 -6.48 27.87
CA ILE A 269 -13.98 -7.67 27.54
C ILE A 269 -13.10 -8.82 27.04
N LEU A 270 -12.13 -8.54 26.17
CA LEU A 270 -11.23 -9.55 25.60
C LEU A 270 -10.42 -10.28 26.68
N ILE A 271 -9.89 -9.55 27.65
CA ILE A 271 -9.05 -10.09 28.73
C ILE A 271 -9.84 -11.07 29.61
N GLU A 272 -11.14 -10.86 29.77
CA GLU A 272 -12.01 -11.74 30.55
C GLU A 272 -12.36 -13.07 29.83
N ILE A 273 -12.01 -13.23 28.55
CA ILE A 273 -12.29 -14.47 27.80
C ILE A 273 -11.16 -15.49 28.07
N PRO A 274 -11.42 -16.64 28.71
CA PRO A 274 -10.38 -17.62 29.04
C PRO A 274 -9.60 -18.09 27.81
N GLY A 275 -8.29 -18.23 27.93
CA GLY A 275 -7.38 -18.61 26.84
C GLY A 275 -7.08 -17.48 25.85
N ILE A 276 -8.08 -16.69 25.43
CA ILE A 276 -7.85 -15.51 24.57
C ILE A 276 -7.15 -14.40 25.35
N GLY A 277 -7.62 -14.13 26.57
CA GLY A 277 -7.03 -13.12 27.47
C GLY A 277 -5.59 -13.45 27.84
N ASP A 278 -5.30 -14.70 28.21
CA ASP A 278 -3.94 -15.15 28.55
C ASP A 278 -2.99 -15.00 27.36
N PHE A 279 -3.43 -15.42 26.17
CA PHE A 279 -2.64 -15.29 24.95
C PHE A 279 -2.44 -13.83 24.55
N PHE A 280 -3.48 -12.99 24.71
CA PHE A 280 -3.36 -11.55 24.51
C PHE A 280 -2.32 -10.94 25.45
N LEU A 281 -2.38 -11.22 26.74
CA LEU A 281 -1.45 -10.70 27.74
C LEU A 281 -0.01 -11.15 27.47
N GLN A 282 0.19 -12.42 27.11
CA GLN A 282 1.49 -12.93 26.69
C GLN A 282 2.05 -12.15 25.49
N ARG A 283 1.19 -11.85 24.50
CA ARG A 283 1.56 -11.09 23.30
C ARG A 283 1.72 -9.59 23.56
N ALA A 284 1.07 -9.04 24.59
CA ALA A 284 1.15 -7.62 24.96
C ALA A 284 2.43 -7.28 25.74
N GLN A 285 3.19 -8.27 26.22
CA GLN A 285 4.48 -8.05 26.86
C GLN A 285 5.47 -7.37 25.90
N LEU A 286 6.16 -6.35 26.43
CA LEU A 286 7.17 -5.60 25.70
C LEU A 286 8.34 -6.51 25.31
N GLU A 287 8.86 -7.25 26.27
CA GLU A 287 9.90 -8.26 26.06
C GLU A 287 9.27 -9.60 25.69
N GLN A 288 9.89 -10.31 24.76
CA GLN A 288 9.61 -11.72 24.49
C GLN A 288 10.92 -12.47 24.58
N SER A 289 10.87 -13.72 25.05
CA SER A 289 12.07 -14.55 25.21
C SER A 289 12.87 -14.67 23.91
N TYR A 290 12.21 -14.82 22.75
CA TYR A 290 12.87 -14.87 21.44
C TYR A 290 13.48 -13.54 20.98
N ASP A 291 13.06 -12.41 21.57
CA ASP A 291 13.63 -11.10 21.25
C ASP A 291 14.93 -10.85 22.04
N ALA A 292 14.96 -11.25 23.31
CA ALA A 292 16.00 -10.90 24.29
C ALA A 292 17.03 -12.01 24.58
N ASP A 293 16.83 -13.22 24.08
CA ASP A 293 17.79 -14.32 24.24
C ASP A 293 19.18 -13.95 23.65
N ARG A 294 20.23 -14.66 24.07
CA ARG A 294 21.61 -14.44 23.64
C ARG A 294 21.79 -14.55 22.12
N MET A 295 21.00 -15.40 21.47
CA MET A 295 20.89 -15.52 20.01
C MET A 295 19.52 -15.04 19.48
N GLY A 296 18.79 -14.29 20.30
CA GLY A 296 17.50 -13.71 19.98
C GLY A 296 17.58 -12.57 18.96
N ARG A 297 16.43 -12.01 18.63
CA ARG A 297 16.30 -10.99 17.57
C ARG A 297 17.26 -9.81 17.72
N PHE A 298 17.39 -9.23 18.91
CA PHE A 298 18.24 -8.04 19.10
C PHE A 298 19.73 -8.36 18.99
N ALA A 299 20.16 -9.55 19.40
CA ALA A 299 21.52 -10.02 19.15
C ALA A 299 21.78 -10.17 17.64
N ARG A 300 20.82 -10.73 16.89
CA ARG A 300 20.91 -10.84 15.42
C ARG A 300 20.89 -9.47 14.73
N HIS A 301 20.21 -8.46 15.27
CA HIS A 301 20.36 -7.09 14.76
C HIS A 301 21.81 -6.60 14.89
N TRP A 302 22.45 -6.84 16.04
CA TRP A 302 23.85 -6.48 16.25
C TRP A 302 24.79 -7.23 15.32
N TYR A 303 24.64 -8.55 15.20
CA TYR A 303 25.44 -9.36 14.28
C TYR A 303 25.25 -8.94 12.83
N GLY A 304 24.01 -8.67 12.41
CA GLY A 304 23.70 -8.15 11.08
C GLY A 304 24.36 -6.80 10.81
N MET A 305 24.39 -5.89 11.78
CA MET A 305 25.11 -4.62 11.65
C MET A 305 26.61 -4.85 11.43
N VAL A 306 27.26 -5.64 12.28
CA VAL A 306 28.70 -5.92 12.16
C VAL A 306 28.99 -6.58 10.81
N LEU A 307 28.21 -7.60 10.42
CA LEU A 307 28.39 -8.32 9.17
C LEU A 307 28.18 -7.40 7.96
N SER A 308 27.21 -6.49 8.00
CA SER A 308 27.00 -5.51 6.93
C SER A 308 28.17 -4.55 6.73
N THR A 309 28.96 -4.27 7.78
CA THR A 309 30.18 -3.45 7.66
C THR A 309 31.35 -4.23 7.09
N GLN A 310 31.40 -5.54 7.29
CA GLN A 310 32.43 -6.43 6.78
C GLN A 310 32.17 -6.83 5.32
N HIS A 311 30.90 -6.84 4.89
CA HIS A 311 30.48 -7.25 3.56
C HIS A 311 29.74 -6.10 2.84
N PRO A 312 30.44 -5.07 2.34
CA PRO A 312 29.80 -3.92 1.70
C PRO A 312 29.07 -4.26 0.39
N LEU A 313 29.42 -5.37 -0.26
CA LEU A 313 28.70 -5.89 -1.43
C LEU A 313 27.53 -6.82 -1.07
N GLY A 314 27.28 -7.04 0.22
CA GLY A 314 26.29 -8.00 0.72
C GLY A 314 26.86 -9.40 0.91
N ILE A 315 26.08 -10.24 1.58
CA ILE A 315 26.37 -11.68 1.78
C ILE A 315 25.53 -12.57 0.86
N GLY A 316 24.62 -11.97 0.08
CA GLY A 316 23.63 -12.68 -0.71
C GLY A 316 22.29 -12.83 0.02
N PRO A 317 21.16 -12.82 -0.73
CA PRO A 317 19.85 -13.02 -0.14
C PRO A 317 19.69 -14.42 0.44
N LEU A 318 18.95 -14.52 1.54
CA LEU A 318 18.63 -15.77 2.25
C LEU A 318 19.82 -16.47 2.92
N GLU A 319 20.99 -15.82 2.99
CA GLU A 319 22.19 -16.40 3.65
C GLU A 319 22.24 -16.13 5.16
N PHE A 320 21.65 -15.04 5.65
CA PHE A 320 21.71 -14.68 7.07
C PHE A 320 21.01 -15.70 7.98
N GLY A 321 19.79 -16.11 7.64
CA GLY A 321 19.00 -17.05 8.43
C GLY A 321 19.73 -18.37 8.73
N PRO A 322 20.29 -19.06 7.72
CA PRO A 322 21.11 -20.25 7.92
C PRO A 322 22.34 -20.06 8.82
N MET A 323 22.95 -18.87 8.84
CA MET A 323 24.13 -18.58 9.67
C MET A 323 23.78 -18.36 11.14
N PHE A 324 22.63 -17.75 11.43
CA PHE A 324 22.26 -17.30 12.78
C PHE A 324 20.95 -17.91 13.31
N GLY A 325 20.42 -18.93 12.65
CA GLY A 325 19.20 -19.68 13.00
C GLY A 325 17.90 -19.06 12.50
N GLU A 326 17.81 -17.73 12.44
CA GLU A 326 16.65 -17.00 11.92
C GLU A 326 17.10 -15.70 11.22
N ASP A 327 16.21 -15.13 10.41
CA ASP A 327 16.44 -13.84 9.77
C ASP A 327 16.63 -12.70 10.77
N THR A 328 17.17 -11.58 10.28
CA THR A 328 17.36 -10.37 11.10
C THR A 328 16.03 -9.80 11.59
N HIS A 329 14.93 -9.96 10.85
CA HIS A 329 13.67 -9.27 11.12
C HIS A 329 13.87 -7.77 11.24
N ASN A 330 14.70 -7.21 10.37
CA ASN A 330 14.97 -5.79 10.27
C ASN A 330 15.21 -5.45 8.82
N ASN A 331 14.27 -4.70 8.24
CA ASN A 331 14.26 -4.41 6.82
C ASN A 331 15.48 -3.59 6.34
N TRP A 332 16.11 -2.82 7.25
CA TRP A 332 17.32 -2.06 6.93
C TRP A 332 18.53 -2.98 6.82
N LEU A 333 18.68 -3.90 7.78
CA LEU A 333 19.75 -4.89 7.75
C LEU A 333 19.56 -5.87 6.60
N LYS A 334 18.31 -6.29 6.34
CA LYS A 334 17.98 -7.11 5.19
C LYS A 334 18.38 -6.43 3.88
N ALA A 335 18.06 -5.14 3.72
CA ALA A 335 18.51 -4.38 2.54
C ALA A 335 20.05 -4.30 2.42
N ALA A 336 20.78 -4.16 3.54
CA ALA A 336 22.24 -4.09 3.54
C ALA A 336 22.94 -5.43 3.29
N LEU A 337 22.38 -6.51 3.82
CA LEU A 337 22.97 -7.85 3.72
C LEU A 337 22.59 -8.53 2.40
N ASP A 338 21.31 -8.47 2.01
CA ASP A 338 20.80 -9.19 0.85
C ASP A 338 21.08 -8.42 -0.46
N TYR A 339 21.16 -7.09 -0.41
CA TYR A 339 21.35 -6.23 -1.59
C TYR A 339 22.64 -5.36 -1.54
N GLY A 340 23.48 -5.56 -0.53
CA GLY A 340 24.70 -4.78 -0.33
C GLY A 340 24.43 -3.30 -0.04
N TRP A 341 25.50 -2.50 0.08
CA TRP A 341 25.40 -1.07 0.36
C TRP A 341 24.74 -0.29 -0.79
N ILE A 342 24.91 -0.75 -2.03
CA ILE A 342 24.24 -0.17 -3.21
C ILE A 342 22.72 -0.31 -3.06
N GLY A 343 22.25 -1.52 -2.73
CA GLY A 343 20.84 -1.77 -2.49
C GLY A 343 20.32 -1.00 -1.28
N PHE A 344 21.02 -1.08 -0.15
CA PHE A 344 20.68 -0.35 1.07
C PHE A 344 20.50 1.16 0.83
N THR A 345 21.46 1.81 0.19
CA THR A 345 21.40 3.26 -0.09
C THR A 345 20.23 3.60 -1.02
N ALA A 346 19.94 2.76 -2.02
CA ALA A 346 18.77 2.93 -2.87
C ALA A 346 17.46 2.75 -2.09
N PHE A 347 17.37 1.76 -1.21
CA PHE A 347 16.19 1.51 -0.38
C PHE A 347 15.94 2.63 0.63
N VAL A 348 16.98 3.13 1.29
CA VAL A 348 16.92 4.29 2.18
C VAL A 348 16.46 5.52 1.39
N THR A 349 17.07 5.78 0.23
CA THR A 349 16.70 6.89 -0.65
C THR A 349 15.23 6.80 -1.06
N LEU A 350 14.79 5.63 -1.54
CA LEU A 350 13.40 5.37 -1.90
C LEU A 350 12.46 5.66 -0.73
N THR A 351 12.81 5.17 0.46
CA THR A 351 11.95 5.27 1.64
C THR A 351 11.77 6.70 2.08
N PHE A 352 12.85 7.43 2.32
CA PHE A 352 12.78 8.82 2.77
C PHE A 352 12.27 9.77 1.69
N MET A 353 12.56 9.51 0.41
CA MET A 353 11.98 10.28 -0.68
C MET A 353 10.46 10.06 -0.78
N THR A 354 9.99 8.83 -0.59
CA THR A 354 8.55 8.51 -0.56
C THR A 354 7.85 9.20 0.62
N LEU A 355 8.47 9.19 1.81
CA LEU A 355 7.99 9.94 2.97
C LEU A 355 7.92 11.45 2.68
N GLY A 356 9.01 12.04 2.17
CA GLY A 356 9.07 13.47 1.86
C GLY A 356 8.06 13.91 0.79
N ILE A 357 7.88 13.11 -0.27
CA ILE A 357 6.87 13.32 -1.31
C ILE A 357 5.47 13.26 -0.69
N GLY A 358 5.16 12.17 0.02
CA GLY A 358 3.85 11.95 0.61
C GLY A 358 3.46 13.08 1.56
N PHE A 359 4.34 13.45 2.48
CA PHE A 359 4.13 14.55 3.44
C PHE A 359 3.87 15.89 2.73
N ARG A 360 4.70 16.25 1.74
CA ARG A 360 4.57 17.51 1.00
C ARG A 360 3.24 17.61 0.23
N LEU A 361 2.72 16.49 -0.24
CA LEU A 361 1.47 16.41 -1.00
C LEU A 361 0.24 16.27 -0.10
N LEU A 362 0.42 15.76 1.12
CA LEU A 362 -0.62 15.45 2.09
C LEU A 362 -1.58 16.62 2.34
N PHE A 363 -1.04 17.84 2.40
CA PHE A 363 -1.79 19.07 2.71
C PHE A 363 -2.34 19.80 1.48
N ARG A 364 -2.24 19.22 0.29
CA ARG A 364 -2.78 19.84 -0.93
C ARG A 364 -4.22 19.43 -1.15
N ASN A 365 -5.12 20.41 -1.24
CA ASN A 365 -6.52 20.15 -1.56
C ASN A 365 -6.66 19.65 -3.01
N ARG A 366 -6.73 18.33 -3.16
CA ARG A 366 -6.82 17.61 -4.44
C ARG A 366 -7.84 16.48 -4.32
N PRO A 367 -8.52 16.10 -5.41
CA PRO A 367 -9.48 15.00 -5.37
C PRO A 367 -8.85 13.64 -5.04
N TRP A 368 -7.53 13.48 -5.18
CA TRP A 368 -6.79 12.27 -4.79
C TRP A 368 -6.18 12.32 -3.39
N GLN A 369 -6.21 13.47 -2.71
CA GLN A 369 -5.62 13.63 -1.38
C GLN A 369 -6.13 12.64 -0.33
N PRO A 370 -7.44 12.28 -0.30
CA PRO A 370 -7.95 11.29 0.67
C PRO A 370 -7.25 9.92 0.59
N PHE A 371 -6.98 9.46 -0.64
CA PHE A 371 -6.32 8.19 -0.89
C PHE A 371 -4.84 8.28 -0.53
N LEU A 372 -4.18 9.39 -0.89
CA LEU A 372 -2.81 9.67 -0.50
C LEU A 372 -2.66 9.68 1.03
N LEU A 373 -3.59 10.29 1.77
CA LEU A 373 -3.56 10.34 3.23
C LEU A 373 -3.58 8.95 3.85
N CYS A 374 -4.51 8.09 3.42
CA CYS A 374 -4.62 6.74 3.95
C CYS A 374 -3.39 5.88 3.57
N ALA A 375 -2.91 6.01 2.34
CA ALA A 375 -1.71 5.31 1.88
C ALA A 375 -0.46 5.79 2.63
N TYR A 376 -0.31 7.09 2.85
CA TYR A 376 0.80 7.68 3.59
C TYR A 376 0.81 7.24 5.06
N ALA A 377 -0.34 7.30 5.73
CA ALA A 377 -0.50 6.84 7.11
C ALA A 377 -0.11 5.36 7.26
N THR A 378 -0.57 4.52 6.33
CA THR A 378 -0.24 3.09 6.30
C THR A 378 1.23 2.86 6.00
N TYR A 379 1.80 3.59 5.04
CA TYR A 379 3.20 3.49 4.63
C TYR A 379 4.15 3.89 5.75
N LEU A 380 3.86 4.99 6.46
CA LEU A 380 4.61 5.40 7.64
C LEU A 380 4.64 4.29 8.71
N GLY A 381 3.49 3.64 8.94
CA GLY A 381 3.42 2.48 9.82
C GLY A 381 4.36 1.35 9.41
N HIS A 382 4.37 0.99 8.12
CA HIS A 382 5.26 -0.04 7.59
C HIS A 382 6.73 0.32 7.75
N VAL A 383 7.11 1.57 7.49
CA VAL A 383 8.49 2.04 7.68
C VAL A 383 8.93 1.91 9.14
N LEU A 384 8.05 2.26 10.10
CA LEU A 384 8.38 2.15 11.52
C LEU A 384 8.48 0.70 11.99
N ILE A 385 7.56 -0.18 11.57
CA ILE A 385 7.64 -1.60 11.93
C ILE A 385 8.78 -2.33 11.21
N GLY A 386 9.29 -1.79 10.09
CA GLY A 386 10.46 -2.28 9.38
C GLY A 386 11.73 -2.37 10.22
N ASN A 387 11.77 -1.74 11.40
CA ASN A 387 12.85 -1.90 12.37
C ASN A 387 12.86 -3.27 13.09
N VAL A 388 11.74 -4.00 13.05
CA VAL A 388 11.54 -5.27 13.79
C VAL A 388 10.80 -6.34 12.98
N ILE A 389 10.49 -6.07 11.71
CA ILE A 389 9.85 -7.00 10.76
C ILE A 389 10.42 -6.79 9.35
N ASP A 390 10.61 -7.88 8.62
CA ASP A 390 10.96 -7.86 7.20
C ASP A 390 9.72 -7.60 6.33
N THR A 391 9.78 -6.57 5.48
CA THR A 391 8.64 -6.10 4.65
C THR A 391 8.96 -6.04 3.15
N ASP A 392 10.18 -6.44 2.79
CA ASP A 392 10.83 -6.36 1.49
C ASP A 392 10.12 -7.13 0.37
N HIS A 393 9.31 -8.16 0.71
CA HIS A 393 8.49 -8.93 -0.24
C HIS A 393 6.99 -8.79 0.00
N TRP A 394 6.56 -7.77 0.77
CA TRP A 394 5.14 -7.54 1.01
C TRP A 394 4.51 -6.81 -0.18
N ARG A 395 3.71 -7.53 -0.98
CA ARG A 395 3.02 -6.99 -2.17
C ARG A 395 2.29 -5.67 -1.90
N HIS A 396 1.63 -5.57 -0.75
CA HIS A 396 0.90 -4.38 -0.37
C HIS A 396 1.81 -3.18 -0.05
N PHE A 397 3.03 -3.41 0.45
CA PHE A 397 4.03 -2.35 0.65
C PHE A 397 4.44 -1.71 -0.69
N TYR A 398 4.62 -2.51 -1.74
CA TYR A 398 4.89 -2.02 -3.10
C TYR A 398 3.72 -1.28 -3.75
N LEU A 399 2.49 -1.69 -3.45
CA LEU A 399 1.31 -0.93 -3.84
C LEU A 399 1.28 0.47 -3.17
N LEU A 400 1.71 0.59 -1.91
CA LEU A 400 1.78 1.90 -1.23
C LEU A 400 2.78 2.85 -1.91
N PHE A 401 3.97 2.36 -2.27
CA PHE A 401 4.90 3.11 -3.11
C PHE A 401 4.22 3.58 -4.41
N GLY A 402 3.53 2.67 -5.10
CA GLY A 402 2.84 2.98 -6.35
C GLY A 402 1.76 4.06 -6.19
N ILE A 403 1.00 4.01 -5.10
CA ILE A 403 -0.03 5.02 -4.80
C ILE A 403 0.60 6.39 -4.54
N ILE A 404 1.62 6.47 -3.68
CA ILE A 404 2.25 7.73 -3.30
C ILE A 404 2.94 8.39 -4.50
N TRP A 405 3.72 7.62 -5.26
CA TRP A 405 4.39 8.11 -6.47
C TRP A 405 3.41 8.42 -7.60
N GLY A 406 2.33 7.65 -7.75
CA GLY A 406 1.24 7.97 -8.68
C GLY A 406 0.56 9.30 -8.34
N CYS A 407 0.34 9.60 -7.06
CA CYS A 407 -0.16 10.90 -6.61
C CYS A 407 0.83 12.05 -6.87
N ALA A 408 2.13 11.78 -6.81
CA ALA A 408 3.16 12.74 -7.18
C ALA A 408 3.15 13.04 -8.69
N GLY A 409 2.99 12.01 -9.53
CA GLY A 409 2.79 12.16 -10.97
C GLY A 409 1.54 12.99 -11.30
N LEU A 410 0.41 12.67 -10.64
CA LEU A 410 -0.84 13.44 -10.77
C LEU A 410 -0.65 14.92 -10.43
N GLU A 411 0.03 15.22 -9.33
CA GLU A 411 0.27 16.61 -8.93
C GLU A 411 1.20 17.34 -9.90
N TYR A 412 2.24 16.67 -10.42
CA TYR A 412 3.12 17.25 -11.44
C TYR A 412 2.32 17.61 -12.71
N LYS A 413 1.47 16.70 -13.18
CA LYS A 413 0.59 16.92 -14.33
C LYS A 413 -0.42 18.03 -14.07
N TYR A 414 -1.06 18.04 -12.89
CA TYR A 414 -2.03 19.06 -12.49
C TYR A 414 -1.40 20.45 -12.49
N ARG A 415 -0.18 20.61 -11.94
CA ARG A 415 0.54 21.89 -11.94
C ARG A 415 0.86 22.40 -13.34
N ARG A 416 1.24 21.51 -14.26
CA ARG A 416 1.48 21.89 -15.66
C ARG A 416 0.21 22.29 -16.40
N GLN A 417 -0.92 21.70 -16.06
CA GLN A 417 -2.22 22.02 -16.66
C GLN A 417 -2.84 23.30 -16.08
N THR A 418 -2.57 23.60 -14.80
CA THR A 418 -3.16 24.74 -14.07
C THR A 418 -2.23 25.96 -13.96
N GLY A 419 -0.95 25.85 -14.34
CA GLY A 419 0.04 26.93 -14.21
C GLY A 419 0.66 27.36 -15.55
N LEU A 420 0.13 28.48 -16.07
CA LEU A 420 0.75 29.70 -16.66
C LEU A 420 1.93 29.58 -17.66
N PRO A 421 1.94 30.36 -18.77
CA PRO A 421 3.12 30.50 -19.62
C PRO A 421 4.29 30.95 -18.74
N ARG A 422 5.45 30.29 -18.92
CA ARG A 422 6.73 30.85 -18.46
C ARG A 422 6.71 32.32 -18.87
N ALA A 423 6.81 33.24 -17.91
CA ALA A 423 7.07 34.64 -18.23
C ALA A 423 8.26 34.63 -19.19
N SER A 424 7.98 34.83 -20.48
CA SER A 424 9.00 35.19 -21.45
C SER A 424 9.60 36.44 -20.84
N ALA A 425 10.85 36.34 -20.43
CA ALA A 425 11.68 37.50 -20.21
C ALA A 425 11.77 38.22 -21.56
N SER A 426 10.73 39.00 -21.90
CA SER A 426 10.86 40.05 -22.89
C SER A 426 11.74 41.07 -22.21
N ILE A 427 13.03 40.99 -22.52
CA ILE A 427 13.96 42.10 -22.34
C ILE A 427 13.36 43.24 -23.16
N ALA A 428 12.58 44.09 -22.49
CA ALA A 428 12.21 45.39 -23.03
C ALA A 428 13.50 46.19 -23.10
N ARG A 429 14.09 46.28 -24.30
CA ARG A 429 15.10 47.29 -24.60
C ARG A 429 14.46 48.66 -24.41
N PRO A 430 15.05 49.58 -23.65
CA PRO A 430 14.62 50.97 -23.67
C PRO A 430 14.93 51.53 -25.06
N GLN A 431 13.92 52.03 -25.76
CA GLN A 431 14.14 52.95 -26.87
C GLN A 431 14.68 54.25 -26.28
N ALA A 432 15.97 54.52 -26.50
CA ALA A 432 16.53 55.85 -26.31
C ALA A 432 16.07 56.72 -27.50
N ARG A 433 15.22 57.72 -27.19
CA ARG A 433 15.06 58.93 -27.99
C ARG A 433 15.93 60.02 -27.36
N ALA A 434 16.98 60.40 -28.06
CA ALA A 434 17.58 61.74 -28.19
C ALA A 434 18.97 61.56 -28.81
#